data_AF-A0A7J7I9Y9-F1
#
_entry.id   AF-A0A7J7I9Y9-F1
#
_cell.length_a   1.000
_cell.length_b   1.000
_cell.length_c   1.000
_cell.angle_alpha   90.00
_cell.angle_beta   90.00
_cell.angle_gamma   90.00
#
_symmetry.space_group_name_H-M   'P 1'
#
loop_
_entity.id
_entity.type
_entity.pdbx_description
1 polymer ?
#
loop_
_entity_poly.entity_id
_entity_poly.type
_entity_poly.pdbx_seq_one_letter_code
_entity_poly.pdbx_strand_id
1 'polypeptide(L)'
;MKPATYSSRISTDIPLYESPRASFDQYLEDKPRVFKAMFPDKQRSQRLNEEEWRVQMLPIQFLFLTVWPVIDMRLRCKSEGVDYPPGVPQDITKVVELDIIRWELQGLNDIVKPSEFSLGVKGALYAQRRGTQTRLKGQLQMSISFVLPPVLALVPEDIRRDIAESVLERLVENMKDRVNGRLLKDYSEFKREKLKAIV
;
A
#
# COMPACT_ATOMS: atom_id res chain seq x y z
N MET A 1 -14.29 26.10 -5.34
CA MET A 1 -14.80 25.28 -4.22
C MET A 1 -13.61 24.75 -3.45
N LYS A 2 -13.70 24.52 -2.14
CA LYS A 2 -12.58 23.94 -1.38
C LYS A 2 -12.55 22.41 -1.56
N PRO A 3 -11.37 21.78 -1.74
CA PRO A 3 -11.28 20.33 -1.78
C PRO A 3 -11.70 19.72 -0.45
N ALA A 4 -12.54 18.69 -0.48
CA ALA A 4 -12.77 17.82 0.66
C ALA A 4 -11.60 16.84 0.76
N THR A 5 -11.04 16.65 1.96
CA THR A 5 -9.93 15.72 2.19
C THR A 5 -10.33 14.70 3.23
N TYR A 6 -10.11 13.44 2.89
CA TYR A 6 -10.37 12.30 3.74
C TYR A 6 -9.08 11.49 3.89
N SER A 7 -8.89 10.86 5.04
CA SER A 7 -7.72 10.04 5.29
C SER A 7 -8.05 8.85 6.17
N SER A 8 -7.47 7.69 5.86
CA SER A 8 -7.54 6.51 6.70
C SER A 8 -6.15 5.97 6.96
N ARG A 9 -5.96 5.38 8.13
CA ARG A 9 -4.70 4.79 8.57
C ARG A 9 -4.97 3.41 9.13
N ILE A 10 -4.09 2.47 8.80
CA ILE A 10 -4.12 1.13 9.36
C ILE A 10 -2.72 0.68 9.74
N SER A 11 -2.64 -0.20 10.72
CA SER A 11 -1.39 -0.83 11.14
C SER A 11 -1.48 -2.35 11.12
N THR A 12 -0.33 -2.96 10.93
CA THR A 12 -0.08 -4.40 11.08
C THR A 12 0.88 -4.60 12.23
N ASP A 13 0.55 -5.52 13.12
CA ASP A 13 1.44 -6.00 14.17
C ASP A 13 1.16 -7.47 14.42
N ILE A 14 1.98 -8.35 13.82
CA ILE A 14 1.75 -9.80 13.85
C ILE A 14 3.05 -10.58 14.14
N PRO A 15 2.96 -11.77 14.76
CA PRO A 15 4.12 -12.63 14.95
C PRO A 15 4.79 -12.97 13.60
N LEU A 16 6.12 -12.92 13.58
CA LEU A 16 6.93 -13.26 12.41
C LEU A 16 7.94 -14.33 12.81
N TYR A 17 7.84 -15.50 12.19
CA TYR A 17 8.74 -16.62 12.45
C TYR A 17 9.87 -16.62 11.43
N GLU A 18 11.02 -16.09 11.83
CA GLU A 18 12.20 -16.03 10.99
C GLU A 18 13.01 -17.34 11.02
N SER A 19 13.87 -17.50 10.01
CA SER A 19 14.88 -18.56 9.98
C SER A 19 16.26 -17.91 9.98
N PRO A 20 17.27 -18.45 10.69
CA PRO A 20 18.65 -17.93 10.65
C PRO A 20 19.24 -17.85 9.24
N ARG A 21 18.75 -18.69 8.32
CA ARG A 21 19.23 -18.76 6.93
C ARG A 21 18.44 -17.90 5.94
N ALA A 22 17.33 -17.31 6.38
CA ALA A 22 16.43 -16.55 5.54
C ALA A 22 15.71 -15.53 6.41
N SER A 23 16.42 -14.44 6.74
CA SER A 23 15.83 -13.35 7.53
C SER A 23 14.77 -12.63 6.71
N PHE A 24 13.86 -11.95 7.39
CA PHE A 24 12.89 -11.10 6.73
C PHE A 24 13.56 -9.91 6.05
N ASP A 25 14.70 -9.45 6.55
CA ASP A 25 15.48 -8.36 5.94
C ASP A 25 15.96 -8.74 4.54
N GLN A 26 16.48 -9.96 4.37
CA GLN A 26 16.88 -10.50 3.05
C GLN A 26 15.68 -10.64 2.11
N TYR A 27 14.51 -10.97 2.66
CA TYR A 27 13.28 -11.04 1.89
C TYR A 27 12.83 -9.65 1.41
N LEU A 28 12.93 -8.63 2.26
CA LEU A 28 12.58 -7.25 1.94
C LEU A 28 13.48 -6.60 0.88
N GLU A 29 14.71 -7.07 0.73
CA GLU A 29 15.63 -6.62 -0.34
C GLU A 29 15.19 -7.07 -1.73
N ASP A 30 14.48 -8.20 -1.84
CA ASP A 30 13.91 -8.67 -3.10
C ASP A 30 12.63 -7.89 -3.42
N LYS A 31 12.78 -6.60 -3.79
CA LYS A 31 11.67 -5.68 -4.10
C LYS A 31 10.70 -6.27 -5.13
N PRO A 32 11.16 -6.90 -6.24
CA PRO A 32 10.26 -7.53 -7.20
C PRO A 32 9.40 -8.64 -6.56
N ARG A 33 9.97 -9.46 -5.68
CA ARG A 33 9.24 -10.50 -4.96
C ARG A 33 8.23 -9.91 -3.98
N VAL A 34 8.65 -8.97 -3.14
CA VAL A 34 7.78 -8.26 -2.18
C VAL A 34 6.62 -7.59 -2.89
N PHE A 35 6.90 -6.90 -4.00
CA PHE A 35 5.88 -6.28 -4.84
C PHE A 35 4.89 -7.32 -5.36
N LYS A 36 5.38 -8.41 -5.97
CA LYS A 36 4.56 -9.48 -6.54
C LYS A 36 3.69 -10.18 -5.48
N ALA A 37 4.19 -10.35 -4.26
CA ALA A 37 3.41 -10.91 -3.16
C ALA A 37 2.21 -10.01 -2.80
N MET A 38 2.43 -8.70 -2.78
CA MET A 38 1.38 -7.70 -2.50
C MET A 38 0.41 -7.54 -3.69
N PHE A 39 0.94 -7.54 -4.92
CA PHE A 39 0.22 -7.30 -6.17
C PHE A 39 0.47 -8.45 -7.17
N PRO A 40 -0.17 -9.62 -6.98
CA PRO A 40 0.12 -10.82 -7.77
C PRO A 40 -0.47 -10.81 -9.19
N ASP A 41 -1.42 -9.91 -9.47
CA ASP A 41 -2.09 -9.83 -10.76
C ASP A 41 -1.21 -9.15 -11.81
N LYS A 42 -0.49 -9.97 -12.58
CA LYS A 42 0.45 -9.52 -13.60
C LYS A 42 -0.20 -8.74 -14.73
N GLN A 43 -1.48 -8.98 -15.03
CA GLN A 43 -2.17 -8.24 -16.10
C GLN A 43 -2.43 -6.79 -15.72
N ARG A 44 -2.36 -6.50 -14.42
CA ARG A 44 -2.68 -5.19 -13.84
C ARG A 44 -1.49 -4.55 -13.17
N SER A 45 -0.29 -5.09 -13.37
CA SER A 45 0.94 -4.54 -12.84
C SER A 45 2.04 -4.56 -13.89
N GLN A 46 2.68 -3.42 -14.11
CA GLN A 46 3.82 -3.28 -15.00
C GLN A 46 4.97 -2.67 -14.22
N ARG A 47 6.17 -3.28 -14.28
CA ARG A 47 7.37 -2.68 -13.70
C ARG A 47 7.82 -1.52 -14.59
N LEU A 48 8.02 -0.35 -13.99
CA LEU A 48 8.51 0.86 -14.67
C LEU A 48 10.03 0.96 -14.59
N ASN A 49 10.59 0.67 -13.41
CA ASN A 49 12.04 0.61 -13.17
C ASN A 49 12.35 -0.29 -11.96
N GLU A 50 13.54 -0.14 -11.38
CA GLU A 50 13.97 -0.99 -10.26
C GLU A 50 13.09 -0.89 -9.01
N GLU A 51 12.54 0.31 -8.75
CA GLU A 51 11.77 0.66 -7.54
C GLU A 51 10.33 1.06 -7.82
N GLU A 52 9.90 1.15 -9.08
CA GLU A 52 8.59 1.68 -9.44
C GLU A 52 7.77 0.72 -10.31
N TRP A 53 6.48 0.66 -10.04
CA TRP A 53 5.50 -0.17 -10.74
C TRP A 53 4.21 0.62 -11.00
N ARG A 54 3.68 0.48 -12.21
CA ARG A 54 2.33 0.93 -12.56
C ARG A 54 1.33 -0.17 -12.23
N VAL A 55 0.29 0.16 -11.48
CA VAL A 55 -0.74 -0.77 -11.01
C VAL A 55 -2.12 -0.26 -11.37
N GLN A 56 -2.90 -1.06 -12.08
CA GLN A 56 -4.32 -0.83 -12.29
C GLN A 56 -5.11 -1.39 -11.10
N MET A 57 -5.68 -0.50 -10.28
CA MET A 57 -6.44 -0.85 -9.08
C MET A 57 -7.82 -1.40 -9.42
N LEU A 58 -8.47 -2.05 -8.43
CA LEU A 58 -9.81 -2.60 -8.65
C LEU A 58 -10.78 -1.42 -8.83
N PRO A 59 -11.85 -1.60 -9.61
CA PRO A 59 -12.83 -0.55 -9.79
C PRO A 59 -13.36 -0.10 -8.42
N ILE A 60 -13.40 1.21 -8.22
CA ILE A 60 -13.93 1.83 -7.01
C ILE A 60 -15.30 2.40 -7.36
N GLN A 61 -16.29 2.13 -6.53
CA GLN A 61 -17.61 2.72 -6.64
C GLN A 61 -17.74 3.88 -5.65
N PHE A 62 -18.24 5.01 -6.14
CA PHE A 62 -18.57 6.17 -5.32
C PHE A 62 -19.90 6.74 -5.80
N LEU A 63 -20.94 6.64 -4.97
CA LEU A 63 -22.32 6.92 -5.38
C LEU A 63 -22.68 6.06 -6.61
N PHE A 64 -23.07 6.70 -7.72
CA PHE A 64 -23.37 6.06 -8.99
C PHE A 64 -22.17 6.04 -9.96
N LEU A 65 -21.01 6.57 -9.55
CA LEU A 65 -19.80 6.59 -10.37
C LEU A 65 -18.97 5.32 -10.13
N THR A 66 -18.40 4.79 -11.22
CA THR A 66 -17.35 3.78 -11.16
C THR A 66 -16.07 4.38 -11.70
N VAL A 67 -14.97 4.22 -10.96
CA VAL A 67 -13.65 4.72 -11.31
C VAL A 67 -12.67 3.56 -11.39
N TRP A 68 -11.73 3.64 -12.34
CA TRP A 68 -10.64 2.68 -12.49
C TRP A 68 -9.32 3.39 -12.22
N PRO A 69 -8.82 3.39 -10.98
CA PRO A 69 -7.58 4.07 -10.65
C PRO A 69 -6.39 3.33 -11.24
N VAL A 70 -5.45 4.08 -11.80
CA VAL A 70 -4.13 3.58 -12.18
C VAL A 70 -3.10 4.36 -11.39
N ILE A 71 -2.21 3.67 -10.69
CA ILE A 71 -1.22 4.29 -9.78
C ILE A 71 0.19 3.90 -10.22
N ASP A 72 1.13 4.82 -10.13
CA ASP A 72 2.55 4.50 -10.15
C ASP A 72 3.02 4.47 -8.69
N MET A 73 3.37 3.27 -8.23
CA MET A 73 3.79 2.97 -6.87
C MET A 73 5.30 2.81 -6.82
N ARG A 74 5.93 3.38 -5.82
CA ARG A 74 7.36 3.24 -5.53
C ARG A 74 7.56 2.41 -4.26
N LEU A 75 8.44 1.42 -4.33
CA LEU A 75 8.84 0.56 -3.22
C LEU A 75 10.34 0.69 -2.98
N ARG A 76 10.72 1.25 -1.83
CA ARG A 76 12.13 1.46 -1.43
C ARG A 76 12.44 0.57 -0.24
N CYS A 77 13.64 0.01 -0.21
CA CYS A 77 14.13 -0.71 0.97
C CYS A 77 15.27 0.11 1.57
N LYS A 78 15.04 0.68 2.75
CA LYS A 78 16.01 1.50 3.49
C LYS A 78 16.68 0.68 4.57
N SER A 79 17.94 0.97 4.86
CA SER A 79 18.73 0.33 5.93
C SER A 79 19.38 1.40 6.82
N GLU A 80 20.05 0.97 7.89
CA GLU A 80 20.93 1.81 8.72
C GLU A 80 20.23 2.90 9.54
N GLY A 81 18.89 2.87 9.64
CA GLY A 81 18.14 3.84 10.43
C GLY A 81 18.11 5.27 9.87
N VAL A 82 18.72 5.51 8.69
CA VAL A 82 18.80 6.83 8.05
C VAL A 82 17.54 7.09 7.24
N ASP A 83 16.95 8.29 7.43
CA ASP A 83 15.74 8.75 6.72
C ASP A 83 14.54 7.80 6.80
N TYR A 84 14.41 7.08 7.92
CA TYR A 84 13.27 6.21 8.16
C TYR A 84 11.97 7.02 8.30
N PRO A 85 10.83 6.49 7.81
CA PRO A 85 9.55 7.15 7.97
C PRO A 85 9.22 7.43 9.46
N PRO A 86 8.49 8.52 9.77
CA PRO A 86 8.09 8.83 11.14
C PRO A 86 7.39 7.64 11.81
N GLY A 87 7.74 7.37 13.07
CA GLY A 87 7.16 6.25 13.84
C GLY A 87 7.85 4.90 13.62
N VAL A 88 8.89 4.83 12.78
CA VAL A 88 9.78 3.67 12.70
C VAL A 88 11.00 3.89 13.61
N PRO A 89 11.28 2.98 14.56
CA PRO A 89 12.47 3.08 15.41
C PRO A 89 13.79 3.02 14.61
N GLN A 90 14.82 3.74 15.05
CA GLN A 90 16.13 3.77 14.38
C GLN A 90 16.92 2.46 14.52
N ASP A 91 16.61 1.64 15.53
CA ASP A 91 17.20 0.31 15.73
C ASP A 91 16.67 -0.75 14.76
N ILE A 92 15.67 -0.40 13.95
CA ILE A 92 15.20 -1.28 12.88
C ILE A 92 16.29 -1.40 11.80
N THR A 93 16.58 -2.64 11.40
CA THR A 93 17.66 -2.95 10.47
C THR A 93 17.30 -2.61 9.02
N LYS A 94 16.07 -2.94 8.61
CA LYS A 94 15.53 -2.62 7.28
C LYS A 94 14.05 -2.26 7.32
N VAL A 95 13.68 -1.32 6.46
CA VAL A 95 12.31 -0.84 6.29
C VAL A 95 11.99 -0.80 4.82
N VAL A 96 10.88 -1.42 4.43
CA VAL A 96 10.28 -1.19 3.13
C VAL A 96 9.31 -0.02 3.23
N GLU A 97 9.58 1.03 2.47
CA GLU A 97 8.72 2.20 2.29
C GLU A 97 7.93 2.04 0.99
N LEU A 98 6.64 2.31 1.06
CA LEU A 98 5.71 2.31 -0.06
C LEU A 98 5.14 3.71 -0.23
N ASP A 99 5.24 4.26 -1.43
CA ASP A 99 4.65 5.54 -1.80
C ASP A 99 3.89 5.42 -3.13
N ILE A 100 2.88 6.26 -3.34
CA ILE A 100 2.37 6.54 -4.69
C ILE A 100 2.99 7.86 -5.17
N ILE A 101 3.55 7.84 -6.37
CA ILE A 101 4.22 9.01 -6.99
C ILE A 101 3.38 9.65 -8.09
N ARG A 102 2.51 8.87 -8.74
CA ARG A 102 1.57 9.33 -9.77
C ARG A 102 0.28 8.53 -9.70
N TRP A 103 -0.81 9.12 -10.12
CA TRP A 103 -2.10 8.43 -10.21
C TRP A 103 -2.91 9.01 -11.37
N GLU A 104 -3.85 8.21 -11.85
CA GLU A 104 -4.79 8.54 -12.91
C GLU A 104 -6.15 7.94 -12.57
N LEU A 105 -7.23 8.69 -12.78
CA LEU A 105 -8.60 8.20 -12.64
C LEU A 105 -9.21 7.98 -14.02
N GLN A 106 -9.44 6.73 -14.39
CA GLN A 106 -10.06 6.36 -15.66
C GLN A 106 -11.56 6.09 -15.48
N GLY A 107 -12.31 6.20 -16.58
CA GLY A 107 -13.74 5.87 -16.67
C GLY A 107 -14.72 6.93 -16.17
N LEU A 108 -14.23 8.13 -15.87
CA LEU A 108 -15.08 9.31 -15.67
C LEU A 108 -15.16 10.11 -16.97
N ASN A 109 -16.37 10.56 -17.33
CA ASN A 109 -16.53 11.58 -18.36
C ASN A 109 -16.17 12.97 -17.81
N ASP A 110 -15.95 13.95 -18.69
CA ASP A 110 -15.50 15.29 -18.28
C ASP A 110 -16.49 16.03 -17.36
N ILE A 111 -17.78 15.67 -17.40
CA ILE A 111 -18.83 16.30 -16.59
C ILE A 111 -18.77 15.84 -15.13
N VAL A 112 -18.41 14.58 -14.90
CA VAL A 112 -18.33 13.96 -13.56
C VAL A 112 -16.90 13.85 -13.03
N LYS A 113 -15.90 14.25 -13.83
CA LYS A 113 -14.50 14.26 -13.40
C LYS A 113 -14.28 15.42 -12.42
N PRO A 114 -13.69 15.18 -11.25
CA PRO A 114 -13.39 16.26 -10.31
C PRO A 114 -12.37 17.22 -10.94
N SER A 115 -12.56 18.52 -10.74
CA SER A 115 -11.64 19.55 -11.25
C SER A 115 -10.27 19.47 -10.58
N GLU A 116 -10.25 19.01 -9.33
CA GLU A 116 -9.05 18.71 -8.57
C GLU A 116 -9.23 17.35 -7.90
N PHE A 117 -8.23 16.49 -7.97
CA PHE A 117 -8.15 15.24 -7.22
C PHE A 117 -6.70 15.03 -6.80
N SER A 118 -6.49 14.38 -5.66
CA SER A 118 -5.20 13.84 -5.26
C SER A 118 -5.40 12.53 -4.49
N LEU A 119 -4.51 11.58 -4.74
CA LEU A 119 -4.39 10.35 -3.97
C LEU A 119 -2.98 10.30 -3.38
N GLY A 120 -2.92 10.27 -2.05
CA GLY A 120 -1.71 10.04 -1.29
C GLY A 120 -1.74 8.66 -0.65
N VAL A 121 -0.66 7.91 -0.79
CA VAL A 121 -0.43 6.68 -0.02
C VAL A 121 1.00 6.69 0.46
N LYS A 122 1.17 6.43 1.75
CA LYS A 122 2.47 6.24 2.39
C LYS A 122 2.39 5.04 3.32
N GLY A 123 3.35 4.14 3.22
CA GLY A 123 3.43 2.98 4.09
C GLY A 123 4.86 2.61 4.45
N ALA A 124 5.01 1.95 5.58
CA ALA A 124 6.26 1.38 6.05
C ALA A 124 6.01 -0.03 6.56
N LEU A 125 6.94 -0.95 6.30
CA LEU A 125 6.88 -2.33 6.78
C LEU A 125 8.27 -2.80 7.19
N TYR A 126 8.39 -3.41 8.37
CA TYR A 126 9.66 -3.84 8.94
C TYR A 126 9.51 -4.97 9.96
N ALA A 127 10.60 -5.72 10.17
CA ALA A 127 10.69 -6.70 11.25
C ALA A 127 11.22 -6.02 12.53
N GLN A 128 10.48 -6.11 13.63
CA GLN A 128 10.93 -5.70 14.95
C GLN A 128 11.34 -6.93 15.76
N ARG A 129 12.62 -7.00 16.15
CA ARG A 129 13.21 -8.12 16.91
C ARG A 129 13.36 -7.69 18.36
N ARG A 130 12.76 -8.44 19.29
CA ARG A 130 12.87 -8.22 20.74
C ARG A 130 13.09 -9.54 21.45
N GLY A 131 14.32 -9.77 21.92
CA GLY A 131 14.71 -11.05 22.50
C GLY A 131 14.54 -12.19 21.50
N THR A 132 13.79 -13.21 21.87
CA THR A 132 13.51 -14.39 21.02
C THR A 132 12.31 -14.20 20.09
N GLN A 133 11.60 -13.07 20.17
CA GLN A 133 10.40 -12.80 19.37
C GLN A 133 10.68 -11.79 18.26
N THR A 134 10.32 -12.15 17.04
CA THR A 134 10.21 -11.20 15.93
C THR A 134 8.73 -10.91 15.64
N ARG A 135 8.42 -9.64 15.40
CA ARG A 135 7.09 -9.20 14.97
C ARG A 135 7.21 -8.41 13.67
N LEU A 136 6.33 -8.70 12.71
CA LEU A 136 6.16 -7.87 11.52
C LEU A 136 5.32 -6.66 11.91
N LYS A 137 5.89 -5.48 11.76
CA LYS A 137 5.21 -4.20 11.98
C LYS A 137 5.04 -3.46 10.68
N GLY A 138 3.87 -2.85 10.51
CA GLY A 138 3.59 -2.01 9.37
C GLY A 138 2.62 -0.90 9.70
N GLN A 139 2.73 0.18 8.95
CA GLN A 139 1.81 1.31 8.98
C GLN A 139 1.50 1.71 7.54
N LEU A 140 0.25 2.05 7.27
CA LEU A 140 -0.19 2.56 5.98
C LEU A 140 -1.15 3.70 6.24
N GLN A 141 -0.92 4.83 5.57
CA GLN A 141 -1.83 5.96 5.53
C GLN A 141 -2.21 6.21 4.07
N MET A 142 -3.51 6.36 3.84
CA MET A 142 -4.07 6.78 2.57
C MET A 142 -4.84 8.07 2.78
N SER A 143 -4.73 9.01 1.84
CA SER A 143 -5.48 10.24 1.81
C SER A 143 -6.03 10.47 0.42
N ILE A 144 -7.27 10.92 0.33
CA ILE A 144 -7.90 11.33 -0.91
C ILE A 144 -8.42 12.75 -0.72
N SER A 145 -8.07 13.64 -1.64
CA SER A 145 -8.62 14.98 -1.69
C SER A 145 -9.26 15.23 -3.04
N PHE A 146 -10.44 15.83 -3.09
CA PHE A 146 -11.05 16.22 -4.36
C PHE A 146 -12.05 17.36 -4.23
N VAL A 147 -12.23 18.08 -5.33
CA VAL A 147 -13.35 19.00 -5.52
C VAL A 147 -14.50 18.20 -6.12
N LEU A 148 -15.64 18.24 -5.44
CA LEU A 148 -16.83 17.53 -5.87
C LEU A 148 -17.34 18.10 -7.21
N PRO A 149 -17.57 17.27 -8.24
CA PRO A 149 -18.24 17.68 -9.47
C PRO A 149 -19.62 18.32 -9.16
N PRO A 150 -20.02 19.39 -9.85
CA PRO A 150 -21.29 20.10 -9.57
C PRO A 150 -22.53 19.20 -9.63
N VAL A 151 -22.53 18.18 -10.49
CA VAL A 151 -23.61 17.18 -10.60
C VAL A 151 -23.83 16.38 -9.30
N LEU A 152 -22.81 16.27 -8.44
CA LEU A 152 -22.91 15.60 -7.15
C LEU A 152 -23.23 16.57 -5.99
N ALA A 153 -23.35 17.88 -6.26
CA ALA A 153 -23.57 18.89 -5.21
C ALA A 153 -24.90 18.70 -4.47
N LEU A 154 -25.90 18.09 -5.12
CA LEU A 154 -27.22 17.81 -4.52
C LEU A 154 -27.20 16.67 -3.49
N VAL A 155 -26.14 15.85 -3.46
CA VAL A 155 -26.02 14.78 -2.46
C VAL A 155 -25.66 15.42 -1.11
N PRO A 156 -26.38 15.16 -0.02
CA PRO A 156 -26.06 15.66 1.32
C PRO A 156 -24.61 15.39 1.75
N GLU A 157 -24.00 16.31 2.50
CA GLU A 157 -22.57 16.25 2.84
C GLU A 157 -22.20 15.05 3.71
N ASP A 158 -23.05 14.73 4.69
CA ASP A 158 -22.98 13.55 5.55
C ASP A 158 -22.92 12.27 4.71
N ILE A 159 -23.83 12.10 3.75
CA ILE A 159 -23.84 10.93 2.85
C ILE A 159 -22.55 10.84 2.03
N ARG A 160 -22.06 11.97 1.50
CA ARG A 160 -20.81 11.98 0.70
C ARG A 160 -19.60 11.60 1.55
N ARG A 161 -19.53 12.11 2.78
CA ARG A 161 -18.47 11.83 3.75
C ARG A 161 -18.44 10.36 4.11
N ASP A 162 -19.57 9.80 4.50
CA ASP A 162 -19.68 8.39 4.92
C ASP A 162 -19.25 7.44 3.79
N ILE A 163 -19.63 7.73 2.55
CA ILE A 163 -19.21 6.93 1.39
C ILE A 163 -17.71 7.10 1.12
N ALA A 164 -17.16 8.32 1.21
CA ALA A 164 -15.73 8.57 1.01
C ALA A 164 -14.88 7.85 2.05
N GLU A 165 -15.29 7.90 3.32
CA GLU A 165 -14.65 7.20 4.43
C GLU A 165 -14.74 5.69 4.24
N SER A 166 -15.92 5.16 3.90
CA SER A 166 -16.11 3.72 3.62
C SER A 166 -15.24 3.22 2.47
N VAL A 167 -15.08 4.02 1.39
CA VAL A 167 -14.19 3.69 0.28
C VAL A 167 -12.74 3.62 0.75
N LEU A 168 -12.29 4.62 1.51
CA LEU A 168 -10.92 4.66 2.04
C LEU A 168 -10.63 3.51 2.99
N GLU A 169 -11.55 3.21 3.91
CA GLU A 169 -11.45 2.09 4.84
C GLU A 169 -11.27 0.77 4.09
N ARG A 170 -12.13 0.49 3.12
CA ARG A 170 -12.01 -0.71 2.28
C ARG A 170 -10.66 -0.77 1.56
N LEU A 171 -10.15 0.35 1.06
CA LEU A 171 -8.86 0.37 0.37
C LEU A 171 -7.69 0.05 1.31
N VAL A 172 -7.66 0.64 2.51
CA VAL A 172 -6.59 0.37 3.49
C VAL A 172 -6.70 -1.04 4.08
N GLU A 173 -7.91 -1.55 4.31
CA GLU A 173 -8.16 -2.93 4.75
C GLU A 173 -7.66 -3.94 3.72
N ASN A 174 -8.02 -3.75 2.44
CA ASN A 174 -7.53 -4.59 1.35
C ASN A 174 -5.99 -4.61 1.26
N MET A 175 -5.33 -3.48 1.57
CA MET A 175 -3.88 -3.41 1.61
C MET A 175 -3.29 -4.14 2.82
N LYS A 176 -3.92 -4.03 3.99
CA LYS A 176 -3.54 -4.79 5.19
C LYS A 176 -3.67 -6.30 4.97
N ASP A 177 -4.74 -6.76 4.32
CA ASP A 177 -4.95 -8.18 4.03
C ASP A 177 -3.88 -8.74 3.08
N ARG A 178 -3.41 -7.94 2.13
CA ARG A 178 -2.27 -8.31 1.27
C ARG A 178 -1.00 -8.50 2.08
N VAL A 179 -0.72 -7.60 3.03
CA VAL A 179 0.44 -7.73 3.94
C VAL A 179 0.28 -8.96 4.84
N ASN A 180 -0.82 -9.07 5.57
CA ASN A 180 -1.01 -10.10 6.58
C ASN A 180 -1.14 -11.50 5.98
N GLY A 181 -1.78 -11.64 4.83
CA GLY A 181 -1.98 -12.93 4.18
C GLY A 181 -0.88 -13.25 3.18
N ARG A 182 -0.75 -12.43 2.14
CA ARG A 182 0.03 -12.79 0.93
C ARG A 182 1.53 -12.65 1.14
N LEU A 183 1.96 -11.55 1.77
CA LEU A 183 3.38 -11.31 2.01
C LEU A 183 3.99 -12.35 2.95
N LEU A 184 3.30 -12.69 4.05
CA LEU A 184 3.77 -13.73 4.98
C LEU A 184 3.83 -15.12 4.33
N LYS A 185 2.84 -15.44 3.48
CA LYS A 185 2.83 -16.68 2.73
C LYS A 185 4.05 -16.74 1.81
N ASP A 186 4.30 -15.69 1.04
CA ASP A 186 5.44 -15.64 0.13
C ASP A 186 6.79 -15.63 0.87
N TYR A 187 6.90 -14.98 2.03
CA TYR A 187 8.08 -15.11 2.90
C TYR A 187 8.31 -16.55 3.37
N SER A 188 7.24 -17.30 3.65
CA SER A 188 7.34 -18.72 3.99
C SER A 188 7.86 -19.56 2.83
N GLU A 189 7.49 -19.20 1.60
CA GLU A 189 8.04 -19.82 0.38
C GLU A 189 9.51 -19.44 0.17
N PHE A 190 9.88 -18.17 0.40
CA PHE A 190 11.26 -17.67 0.34
C PHE A 190 12.18 -18.46 1.28
N LYS A 191 11.74 -18.68 2.53
CA LYS A 191 12.49 -19.48 3.51
C LYS A 191 12.76 -20.90 2.98
N ARG A 192 11.75 -21.53 2.37
CA ARG A 192 11.88 -22.89 1.83
C ARG A 192 12.84 -22.95 0.64
N GLU A 193 12.81 -21.96 -0.24
CA GLU A 193 13.73 -21.87 -1.38
C GLU A 193 15.18 -21.71 -0.93
N LYS A 194 15.45 -20.82 0.04
CA LYS A 194 16.79 -20.62 0.61
C LYS A 194 17.33 -21.87 1.30
N LEU A 195 16.46 -22.69 1.91
CA LEU A 195 16.85 -23.96 2.49
C LEU A 195 17.18 -25.03 1.44
N LYS A 196 16.49 -25.02 0.29
CA LYS A 196 16.69 -25.99 -0.80
C LYS A 196 17.90 -25.72 -1.67
N ALA A 197 18.30 -24.46 -1.86
CA ALA A 197 19.48 -24.08 -2.66
C ALA A 197 20.83 -24.55 -2.07
N ILE A 198 20.80 -25.40 -1.05
CA ILE A 198 21.95 -25.92 -0.29
C ILE A 198 22.05 -27.45 -0.45
N VAL A 199 21.02 -28.11 -0.99
CA VAL A 199 21.01 -29.55 -1.34
C VAL A 199 21.28 -29.67 -2.83
#